data_AF-A0A382QBF8-F1
#
_entry.id   AF-A0A382QBF8-F1
#
_cell.length_a   1.000
_cell.length_b   1.000
_cell.length_c   1.000
_cell.angle_alpha   90.00
_cell.angle_beta   90.00
_cell.angle_gamma   90.00
#
_symmetry.space_group_name_H-M   'P 1'
#
loop_
_entity.id
_entity.type
_entity.pdbx_description
1 polymer ?
#
loop_
_entity_poly.entity_id
_entity_poly.type
_entity_poly.pdbx_seq_one_letter_code
_entity_poly.pdbx_strand_id
1 'polypeptide(L)' 'VSLINNEPYVQVVSKGKIKFKKVNIIEESSNYSRVTSGISAGAILVAKFDNSLKEDQKVEIN' A
#
# COMPACT_ATOMS: atom_id res chain seq x y z
N VAL A 1 -4.42 2.31 -4.20
CA VAL A 1 -3.06 2.27 -4.78
C VAL A 1 -2.67 3.69 -5.17
N SER A 2 -1.38 4.02 -5.26
CA SER A 2 -0.91 5.25 -5.92
C SER A 2 0.27 4.95 -6.84
N LEU A 3 0.49 5.81 -7.84
CA LEU A 3 1.65 5.72 -8.73
C LEU A 3 2.79 6.57 -8.18
N ILE A 4 3.95 5.96 -7.96
CA ILE A 4 5.21 6.64 -7.61
C ILE A 4 6.18 6.32 -8.73
N ASN A 5 6.67 7.35 -9.44
CA ASN A 5 7.52 7.19 -10.62
C ASN A 5 6.92 6.24 -11.69
N ASN A 6 5.61 6.36 -11.92
CA ASN A 6 4.84 5.52 -12.84
C ASN A 6 4.77 4.02 -12.48
N GLU A 7 5.12 3.66 -11.24
CA GLU A 7 4.99 2.30 -10.72
C GLU A 7 3.94 2.25 -9.61
N PRO A 8 3.13 1.18 -9.51
CA PRO A 8 2.06 1.13 -8.52
C PRO A 8 2.58 0.71 -7.14
N TYR A 9 2.17 1.47 -6.13
CA TYR A 9 2.51 1.26 -4.73
C TYR A 9 1.27 1.20 -3.84
N VAL A 10 1.41 0.43 -2.75
CA VAL A 10 0.51 0.42 -1.60
C VAL A 10 1.26 0.85 -0.35
N GLN A 11 0.52 1.31 0.64
CA GLN A 11 1.03 1.53 1.99
C GLN A 11 0.66 0.34 2.86
N VAL A 12 1.68 -0.34 3.39
CA VAL A 12 1.53 -1.41 4.37
C VAL A 12 1.98 -0.93 5.73
N VAL A 13 1.29 -1.38 6.78
CA VAL A 13 1.73 -1.21 8.16
C VAL A 13 2.57 -2.41 8.54
N SER A 14 3.85 -2.18 8.82
CA SER A 14 4.79 -3.21 9.26
C SER A 14 5.49 -2.75 10.53
N LYS A 15 5.34 -3.53 11.61
CA LYS A 15 5.92 -3.22 12.93
C LYS A 15 5.58 -1.79 13.42
N GLY A 16 4.32 -1.37 13.23
CA GLY A 16 3.84 -0.05 13.62
C GLY A 16 4.40 1.11 12.78
N LYS A 17 4.89 0.85 11.57
CA LYS A 17 5.39 1.87 10.64
C LYS A 17 4.79 1.72 9.26
N ILE A 18 4.62 2.85 8.58
CA ILE A 18 4.25 2.89 7.16
C ILE A 18 5.43 2.46 6.31
N LYS A 19 5.14 1.56 5.36
CA LYS A 19 6.07 1.07 4.35
C LYS A 19 5.41 1.12 2.97
N PHE A 20 6.08 1.74 2.02
CA PHE A 20 5.65 1.84 0.64
C PHE A 20 6.11 0.57 -0.07
N LYS A 21 5.15 -0.24 -0.49
CA LYS A 21 5.42 -1.48 -1.21
C LYS A 21 5.00 -1.35 -2.66
N LYS A 22 5.96 -1.51 -3.56
CA LYS A 22 5.70 -1.71 -4.98
C LYS A 22 4.90 -3.01 -5.15
N VAL A 23 3.88 -2.94 -5.98
CA VAL A 23 3.02 -4.08 -6.31
C VAL A 23 2.94 -4.25 -7.82
N ASN A 24 2.43 -5.39 -8.28
CA ASN A 24 2.01 -5.56 -9.66
C ASN A 24 0.49 -5.69 -9.70
N ILE A 25 -0.16 -4.92 -10.57
CA ILE A 25 -1.61 -4.86 -10.71
C ILE A 25 -1.97 -5.32 -12.11
N ILE A 26 -2.96 -6.20 -12.21
CA ILE A 26 -3.47 -6.68 -13.50
C ILE A 26 -4.88 -6.17 -13.81
N GLU A 27 -5.56 -5.59 -12.82
CA GLU A 27 -6.92 -5.07 -12.95
C GLU A 27 -7.14 -3.99 -11.90
N GLU A 28 -7.74 -2.86 -12.29
CA GLU A 28 -8.11 -1.79 -11.39
C GLU A 28 -9.52 -1.29 -11.72
N SER A 29 -10.33 -1.14 -10.68
CA SER A 29 -11.67 -0.59 -10.74
C SER A 29 -11.81 0.56 -9.75
N SER A 30 -12.98 1.21 -9.74
CA SER A 30 -13.29 2.24 -8.73
C SER A 30 -13.29 1.73 -7.29
N ASN A 31 -13.46 0.42 -7.08
CA ASN A 31 -13.67 -0.17 -5.75
C ASN A 31 -12.53 -1.08 -5.29
N TYR A 32 -11.77 -1.68 -6.21
CA TYR A 32 -10.67 -2.58 -5.87
C TYR A 32 -9.59 -2.60 -6.95
N SER A 33 -8.39 -3.04 -6.55
CA SER A 33 -7.29 -3.38 -7.46
C SER A 33 -6.91 -4.86 -7.26
N ARG A 34 -6.74 -5.60 -8.35
CA ARG A 34 -6.27 -6.99 -8.31
C ARG A 34 -4.75 -7.00 -8.40
N VAL A 35 -4.11 -7.30 -7.27
CA VAL A 35 -2.65 -7.38 -7.11
C VAL A 35 -2.19 -8.83 -7.28
N THR A 36 -1.15 -9.07 -8.09
CA THR A 36 -0.57 -10.41 -8.32
C THR A 36 0.72 -10.65 -7.55
N SER A 37 1.45 -9.59 -7.18
CA SER A 37 2.70 -9.70 -6.41
C SER A 37 3.05 -8.41 -5.67
N GLY A 38 3.98 -8.49 -4.71
CA GLY A 38 4.52 -7.34 -3.96
C GLY A 38 3.96 -7.18 -2.55
N ILE A 39 2.91 -7.94 -2.21
CA ILE A 39 2.33 -8.05 -0.88
C ILE A 39 2.06 -9.51 -0.53
N SER A 40 2.03 -9.83 0.76
CA SER A 40 1.74 -11.16 1.28
C SER A 40 0.35 -11.22 1.91
N ALA A 41 -0.26 -12.40 1.92
CA ALA A 41 -1.49 -12.63 2.66
C ALA A 41 -1.30 -12.27 4.16
N GLY A 42 -2.31 -11.65 4.75
CA GLY A 42 -2.25 -11.15 6.14
C GLY A 42 -1.55 -9.81 6.33
N ALA A 43 -1.05 -9.18 5.26
CA ALA A 43 -0.51 -7.82 5.35
C ALA A 43 -1.61 -6.82 5.73
N ILE A 44 -1.30 -5.93 6.68
CA ILE A 44 -2.18 -4.82 7.05
C ILE A 44 -1.88 -3.65 6.11
N LEU A 45 -2.91 -3.15 5.44
CA LEU A 45 -2.83 -2.12 4.42
C LEU A 45 -3.53 -0.84 4.89
N VAL A 46 -3.07 0.30 4.41
CA VAL A 46 -3.88 1.52 4.41
C VAL A 46 -4.90 1.39 3.28
N ALA A 47 -6.19 1.41 3.62
CA ALA A 47 -7.28 1.13 2.67
C ALA A 47 -7.28 2.07 1.44
N LYS A 48 -6.98 3.35 1.67
CA LYS A 48 -6.77 4.37 0.64
C LYS A 48 -5.38 4.94 0.79
N PHE A 49 -4.62 4.97 -0.31
CA PHE A 49 -3.28 5.54 -0.30
C PHE A 49 -3.35 7.00 0.12
N ASP A 50 -2.61 7.36 1.17
CA ASP A 50 -2.61 8.70 1.74
C ASP A 50 -1.25 9.35 1.51
N ASN A 51 -1.23 10.41 0.68
CA ASN A 51 -0.01 11.13 0.32
C ASN A 51 0.59 11.94 1.48
N SER A 52 -0.14 12.12 2.59
CA SER A 52 0.37 12.79 3.78
C SER A 52 1.23 11.87 4.65
N LEU A 53 1.05 10.55 4.55
CA LEU A 53 1.84 9.55 5.27
C LEU A 53 3.18 9.35 4.58
N LYS A 54 4.26 9.41 5.36
CA LYS A 54 5.63 9.24 4.88
C LYS A 54 6.14 7.82 5.11
N GLU A 55 7.10 7.40 4.30
CA GLU A 55 7.87 6.18 4.54
C GLU A 55 8.47 6.21 5.97
N ASP A 56 8.44 5.07 6.67
CA ASP A 56 8.90 4.91 8.05
C ASP A 56 8.15 5.69 9.14
N GLN A 57 7.09 6.42 8.78
CA GLN A 57 6.25 7.11 9.75
C GLN A 57 5.65 6.11 10.74
N LYS A 58 5.83 6.37 12.04
CA LYS A 58 5.21 5.59 13.11
C LYS A 58 3.70 5.79 13.09
N VAL A 59 2.97 4.69 13.22
CA VAL A 59 1.51 4.66 13.28
C VAL A 59 1.05 3.72 14.38
N GLU A 60 -0.15 3.96 14.88
CA GLU A 60 -0.84 3.12 15.84
C GLU A 60 -2.15 2.65 15.21
N ILE A 61 -2.48 1.38 15.40
CA ILE A 61 -3.75 0.79 14.95
C ILE A 61 -4.58 0.59 16.20
N ASN A 62 -5.72 1.27 16.28
CA ASN A 62 -6.68 1.18 17.37
C ASN A 62 -7.92 0.41 16.95
#